data_AF-M2Y2Q1-F1
#
_entry.id   AF-M2Y2Q1-F1
#
_cell.length_a   1.000
_cell.length_b   1.000
_cell.length_c   1.000
_cell.angle_alpha   90.00
_cell.angle_beta   90.00
_cell.angle_gamma   90.00
#
_symmetry.space_group_name_H-M   'P 1'
#
loop_
_entity.id
_entity.type
_entity.pdbx_description
1 polymer ?
#
loop_
_entity_poly.entity_id
_entity_poly.type
_entity_poly.pdbx_seq_one_letter_code
_entity_poly.pdbx_strand_id
1 'polypeptide(L)'
;MSFLFELLREIRWRGLWGTFQAAKMNRLGTMKYFVGEDEFHNRYFQKVNDVMLKDRWVEYASKDFTPDPYSLPPEWHAWLHHSIDEPPTRTPFQRPIYQGQIVANRTGTTDAYFPKNNPLSKNFKGLAKDKLEQWNGNVSTTSVVNRVSRSFRNNETKEERDVLDLK
;
A
#
# COMPACT_ATOMS: atom_id res chain seq x y z
N MET A 1 38.19 9.57 -23.88
CA MET A 1 37.63 8.33 -23.27
C MET A 1 36.75 7.67 -24.32
N SER A 2 37.09 6.46 -24.76
CA SER A 2 36.47 5.83 -25.93
C SER A 2 35.06 5.31 -25.61
N PHE A 3 34.08 5.69 -26.45
CA PHE A 3 32.66 5.31 -26.36
C PHE A 3 32.45 3.80 -26.23
N LEU A 4 33.32 3.01 -26.86
CA LEU A 4 33.26 1.55 -26.82
C LEU A 4 33.48 0.99 -25.40
N PHE A 5 34.39 1.56 -24.62
CA PHE A 5 34.64 1.11 -23.25
C PHE A 5 33.49 1.44 -22.31
N GLU A 6 32.89 2.63 -22.45
CA GLU A 6 31.68 3.00 -21.71
C GLU A 6 30.51 2.08 -22.06
N LEU A 7 30.31 1.79 -23.34
CA LEU A 7 29.27 0.89 -23.83
C LEU A 7 29.48 -0.55 -23.32
N LEU A 8 30.70 -1.08 -23.37
CA LEU A 8 31.00 -2.42 -22.83
C LEU A 8 30.78 -2.50 -21.33
N ARG A 9 31.15 -1.45 -20.59
CA ARG A 9 30.89 -1.35 -19.15
C ARG A 9 29.39 -1.32 -18.87
N GLU A 10 28.63 -0.60 -19.67
CA GLU A 10 27.18 -0.50 -19.57
C GLU A 10 26.48 -1.83 -19.91
N ILE A 11 26.91 -2.53 -20.96
CA ILE A 11 26.44 -3.89 -21.30
C ILE A 11 26.72 -4.84 -20.14
N ARG A 12 27.90 -4.79 -19.55
CA ARG A 12 28.25 -5.66 -18.41
C ARG A 12 27.39 -5.39 -17.19
N TRP A 13 26.98 -4.14 -16.97
CA TRP A 13 26.19 -3.74 -15.80
C TRP A 13 24.68 -3.98 -15.98
N ARG A 14 24.11 -3.59 -17.13
CA ARG A 14 22.66 -3.68 -17.42
C ARG A 14 22.24 -4.97 -18.11
N GLY A 15 23.21 -5.74 -18.63
CA GLY A 15 22.96 -6.85 -19.53
C GLY A 15 22.54 -6.38 -20.94
N LEU A 16 22.58 -7.31 -21.91
CA LEU A 16 22.28 -7.02 -23.32
C LEU A 16 20.85 -6.48 -23.52
N TRP A 17 19.87 -7.07 -22.85
CA TRP A 17 18.48 -6.62 -22.91
C TRP A 17 18.28 -5.24 -22.28
N GLY A 18 18.90 -4.97 -21.13
CA GLY A 18 18.83 -3.66 -20.48
C GLY A 18 19.46 -2.56 -21.32
N THR A 19 20.58 -2.85 -21.99
CA THR A 19 21.21 -1.89 -22.92
C THR A 19 20.38 -1.63 -24.17
N PHE A 20 19.72 -2.66 -24.71
CA PHE A 20 18.80 -2.49 -25.84
C PHE A 20 17.62 -1.59 -25.45
N GLN A 21 17.04 -1.80 -24.27
CA GLN A 21 15.96 -0.97 -23.75
C GLN A 21 16.41 0.46 -23.48
N ALA A 22 17.61 0.66 -22.91
CA ALA A 22 18.19 1.98 -22.72
C ALA A 22 18.44 2.70 -24.06
N ALA A 23 18.90 1.99 -25.10
CA ALA A 23 19.06 2.51 -26.46
C ALA A 23 17.73 2.97 -27.04
N LYS A 24 16.69 2.12 -26.96
CA LYS A 24 15.33 2.45 -27.42
C LYS A 24 14.76 3.70 -26.74
N MET A 25 15.10 3.92 -25.47
CA MET A 25 14.63 5.05 -24.66
C MET A 25 15.54 6.29 -24.75
N ASN A 26 16.56 6.30 -25.62
CA ASN A 26 17.57 7.37 -25.72
C ASN A 26 18.31 7.66 -24.40
N ARG A 27 18.55 6.61 -23.58
CA ARG A 27 19.21 6.69 -22.25
C ARG A 27 20.55 5.94 -22.17
N LEU A 28 21.25 5.76 -23.29
CA LEU A 28 22.60 5.18 -23.27
C LEU A 28 23.60 6.09 -22.55
N GLY A 29 24.60 5.50 -21.89
CA GLY A 29 25.65 6.23 -21.18
C GLY A 29 25.18 6.89 -19.88
N THR A 30 24.01 6.49 -19.36
CA THR A 30 23.46 7.03 -18.10
C THR A 30 24.06 6.39 -16.85
N MET A 31 24.80 5.29 -16.99
CA MET A 31 25.47 4.59 -15.88
C MET A 31 26.31 5.52 -14.98
N LYS A 32 26.99 6.52 -15.54
CA LYS A 32 27.78 7.49 -14.76
C LYS A 32 26.98 8.37 -13.80
N TYR A 33 25.67 8.46 -14.02
CA TYR A 33 24.74 9.26 -13.22
C TYR A 33 23.97 8.40 -12.23
N PHE A 34 24.33 7.12 -12.06
CA PHE A 34 23.65 6.21 -11.17
C PHE A 34 23.80 6.65 -9.70
N VAL A 35 22.67 6.73 -8.99
CA VAL A 35 22.60 7.15 -7.59
C VAL A 35 22.37 5.96 -6.67
N GLY A 36 21.44 5.08 -7.04
CA GLY A 36 21.09 3.92 -6.24
C GLY A 36 19.96 3.09 -6.84
N GLU A 37 19.65 2.00 -6.15
CA GLU A 37 18.60 1.05 -6.51
C GLU A 37 17.72 0.81 -5.28
N ASP A 38 16.41 0.65 -5.48
CA ASP A 38 15.47 0.32 -4.42
C ASP A 38 15.23 -1.20 -4.27
N GLU A 39 14.36 -1.56 -3.33
CA GLU A 39 13.94 -2.93 -3.06
C GLU A 39 13.16 -3.58 -4.23
N PHE A 40 12.67 -2.77 -5.18
CA PHE A 40 11.94 -3.20 -6.37
C PHE A 40 12.82 -3.21 -7.63
N HIS A 41 14.14 -3.03 -7.48
CA HIS A 41 15.12 -2.94 -8.55
C HIS A 41 14.95 -1.74 -9.50
N ASN A 42 14.18 -0.74 -9.10
CA ASN A 42 14.12 0.54 -9.80
C ASN A 42 15.45 1.26 -9.60
N ARG A 43 16.02 1.75 -10.70
CA ARG A 43 17.31 2.44 -10.69
C ARG A 43 17.11 3.94 -10.81
N TYR A 44 17.78 4.68 -9.94
CA TYR A 44 17.68 6.13 -9.83
C TYR A 44 18.94 6.80 -10.32
N PHE A 45 18.77 7.91 -11.03
CA PHE A 45 19.86 8.63 -11.67
C PHE A 45 19.73 10.14 -11.46
N GLN A 46 20.87 10.82 -11.39
CA GLN A 46 20.94 12.27 -11.26
C GLN A 46 22.06 12.90 -12.09
N LYS A 47 21.73 13.95 -12.82
CA LYS A 47 22.66 14.78 -13.59
C LYS A 47 22.55 16.24 -13.14
N VAL A 48 23.48 16.65 -12.26
CA VAL A 48 23.48 17.94 -11.52
C VAL A 48 23.51 19.20 -12.42
N ASN A 49 23.82 19.07 -13.72
CA ASN A 49 23.91 20.19 -14.66
C ASN A 49 22.95 20.05 -15.85
N ASP A 50 21.78 19.44 -15.65
CA ASP A 50 20.72 19.38 -16.67
C ASP A 50 19.68 20.50 -16.50
N VAL A 51 18.70 20.54 -17.41
CA VAL A 51 17.54 21.42 -17.30
C VAL A 51 16.83 21.21 -15.97
N MET A 52 16.43 22.31 -15.32
CA MET A 52 15.72 22.28 -14.04
C MET A 52 14.49 21.34 -14.09
N LEU A 53 14.32 20.52 -13.04
CA LEU A 53 13.31 19.45 -12.89
C LEU A 53 13.48 18.24 -13.82
N LYS A 54 14.52 18.18 -14.65
CA LYS A 54 14.88 17.01 -15.48
C LYS A 54 16.23 16.38 -15.10
N ASP A 55 16.85 16.88 -14.04
CA ASP A 55 18.12 16.40 -13.51
C ASP A 55 18.00 15.02 -12.85
N ARG A 56 16.82 14.65 -12.33
CA ARG A 56 16.56 13.37 -11.68
C ARG A 56 15.59 12.52 -12.51
N TRP A 57 15.87 11.23 -12.64
CA TRP A 57 14.94 10.30 -13.26
C TRP A 57 15.07 8.89 -12.68
N VAL A 58 14.03 8.10 -12.92
CA VAL A 58 13.97 6.68 -12.57
C VAL A 58 13.89 5.83 -13.84
N GLU A 59 14.53 4.66 -13.79
CA GLU A 59 14.32 3.54 -14.71
C GLU A 59 13.66 2.41 -13.92
N TYR A 60 12.39 2.15 -14.21
CA TYR A 60 11.64 1.10 -13.54
C TYR A 60 12.17 -0.28 -13.91
N ALA A 61 12.14 -1.22 -12.95
CA ALA A 61 12.48 -2.61 -13.19
C ALA A 61 11.41 -3.37 -13.98
N SER A 62 10.16 -2.89 -13.95
CA SER A 62 9.06 -3.56 -14.63
C SER A 62 9.33 -3.67 -16.12
N LYS A 63 9.06 -4.87 -16.66
CA LYS A 63 9.13 -5.16 -18.10
C LYS A 63 7.93 -4.61 -18.85
N ASP A 64 6.89 -4.18 -18.14
CA ASP A 64 5.69 -3.64 -18.73
C ASP A 64 5.93 -2.25 -19.32
N PHE A 65 5.26 -1.96 -20.43
CA PHE A 65 5.41 -0.69 -21.14
C PHE A 65 4.82 0.51 -20.38
N THR A 66 3.96 0.25 -19.39
CA THR A 66 3.31 1.25 -18.56
C THR A 66 3.78 1.11 -17.11
N PRO A 67 4.97 1.65 -16.77
CA PRO A 67 5.41 1.66 -15.38
C PRO A 67 4.47 2.53 -14.54
N ASP A 68 4.14 2.05 -13.35
CA ASP A 68 3.29 2.77 -12.41
C ASP A 68 4.15 3.65 -11.48
N PRO A 69 4.02 4.99 -11.53
CA PRO A 69 4.74 5.89 -10.62
C PRO A 69 4.43 5.66 -9.14
N TYR A 70 3.25 5.11 -8.82
CA TYR A 70 2.85 4.83 -7.44
C TYR A 70 3.55 3.61 -6.82
N SER A 71 4.30 2.85 -7.62
CA SER A 71 5.10 1.72 -7.13
C SER A 71 6.40 2.12 -6.43
N LEU A 72 6.80 3.40 -6.51
CA LEU A 72 8.03 3.90 -5.93
C LEU A 72 7.95 3.94 -4.39
N PRO A 73 9.02 3.58 -3.67
CA PRO A 73 9.09 3.80 -2.24
C PRO A 73 8.95 5.29 -1.88
N PRO A 74 8.31 5.64 -0.75
CA PRO A 74 8.08 7.04 -0.37
C PRO A 74 9.37 7.86 -0.27
N GLU A 75 10.45 7.25 0.21
CA GLU A 75 11.76 7.86 0.32
C GLU A 75 12.34 8.29 -1.04
N TRP A 76 12.23 7.42 -2.04
CA TRP A 76 12.68 7.69 -3.40
C TRP A 76 11.74 8.63 -4.15
N HIS A 77 10.44 8.56 -3.86
CA HIS A 77 9.46 9.51 -4.40
C HIS A 77 9.78 10.94 -3.94
N ALA A 78 10.04 11.16 -2.64
CA ALA A 78 10.41 12.46 -2.11
C ALA A 78 11.68 13.01 -2.79
N TRP A 79 12.69 12.17 -3.00
CA TRP A 79 13.93 12.56 -3.67
C TRP A 79 13.71 12.86 -5.16
N LEU A 80 12.93 12.04 -5.87
CA LEU A 80 12.66 12.24 -7.29
C LEU A 80 11.92 13.56 -7.56
N HIS A 81 11.04 13.96 -6.63
CA HIS A 81 10.25 15.19 -6.69
C HIS A 81 10.91 16.41 -6.02
N HIS A 82 12.24 16.37 -5.80
CA HIS A 82 13.00 17.47 -5.20
C HIS A 82 12.48 17.94 -3.83
N SER A 83 11.73 17.10 -3.11
CA SER A 83 11.29 17.39 -1.75
C SER A 83 12.43 17.25 -0.75
N ILE A 84 13.40 16.39 -1.07
CA ILE A 84 14.65 16.22 -0.32
C ILE A 84 15.84 16.29 -1.28
N ASP A 85 16.96 16.83 -0.80
CA ASP A 85 18.20 16.96 -1.59
C ASP A 85 19.00 15.66 -1.62
N GLU A 86 19.09 14.98 -0.48
CA GLU A 86 19.88 13.76 -0.35
C GLU A 86 19.05 12.51 -0.69
N PRO A 87 19.60 11.57 -1.47
CA PRO A 87 18.93 10.31 -1.74
C PRO A 87 18.91 9.41 -0.50
N PRO A 88 17.93 8.50 -0.39
CA PRO A 88 17.82 7.59 0.75
C PRO A 88 19.01 6.63 0.91
N THR A 89 19.82 6.45 -0.14
CA THR A 89 21.09 5.71 -0.07
C THR A 89 22.12 6.41 0.83
N ARG A 90 22.10 7.74 0.92
CA ARG A 90 23.00 8.52 1.79
C ARG A 90 22.39 8.74 3.16
N THR A 91 21.10 9.06 3.19
CA THR A 91 20.37 9.39 4.41
C THR A 91 19.15 8.49 4.51
N PRO A 92 19.30 7.29 5.12
CA PRO A 92 18.23 6.31 5.17
C PRO A 92 17.10 6.76 6.08
N PHE A 93 15.86 6.57 5.62
CA PHE A 93 14.68 6.86 6.40
C PHE A 93 14.39 5.74 7.39
N GLN A 94 14.06 6.10 8.63
CA GLN A 94 13.54 5.14 9.59
C GLN A 94 12.07 4.86 9.27
N ARG A 95 11.79 3.62 8.85
CA ARG A 95 10.42 3.18 8.55
C ARG A 95 9.62 3.06 9.86
N PRO A 96 8.46 3.72 9.99
CA PRO A 96 7.64 3.58 11.19
C PRO A 96 7.04 2.17 11.30
N ILE A 97 6.77 1.74 12.53
CA ILE A 97 6.25 0.39 12.84
C ILE A 97 4.91 0.04 12.17
N TYR A 98 4.14 1.06 11.78
CA TYR A 98 2.83 0.92 11.13
C TYR A 98 2.90 0.98 9.61
N GLN A 99 4.09 1.11 9.03
CA GLN A 99 4.25 1.16 7.57
C GLN A 99 3.87 -0.19 6.96
N GLY A 100 2.85 -0.16 6.09
CA GLY A 100 2.47 -1.32 5.28
C GLY A 100 3.48 -1.59 4.16
N GLN A 101 3.29 -2.73 3.48
CA GLN A 101 4.04 -3.03 2.26
C GLN A 101 3.72 -2.00 1.18
N ILE A 102 4.75 -1.59 0.43
CA ILE A 102 4.57 -0.72 -0.73
C ILE A 102 3.95 -1.57 -1.85
N VAL A 103 2.80 -1.13 -2.34
CA VAL A 103 2.06 -1.81 -3.40
C VAL A 103 1.70 -0.77 -4.46
N ALA A 104 1.90 -1.15 -5.72
CA ALA A 104 1.47 -0.34 -6.86
C ALA A 104 -0.03 -0.02 -6.80
N ASN A 105 -0.44 1.04 -7.50
CA ASN A 105 -1.83 1.43 -7.53
C ASN A 105 -2.67 0.37 -8.25
N ARG A 106 -3.74 -0.10 -7.59
CA ARG A 106 -4.64 -1.15 -8.08
C ARG A 106 -5.93 -0.60 -8.70
N THR A 107 -6.08 0.71 -8.85
CA THR A 107 -7.25 1.30 -9.51
C THR A 107 -7.48 0.68 -10.90
N GLY A 108 -8.72 0.32 -11.21
CA GLY A 108 -9.06 -0.30 -12.50
C GLY A 108 -8.68 -1.79 -12.63
N THR A 109 -8.06 -2.38 -11.61
CA THR A 109 -7.79 -3.83 -11.55
C THR A 109 -8.85 -4.57 -10.74
N THR A 110 -8.84 -5.90 -10.78
CA THR A 110 -9.70 -6.77 -9.96
C THR A 110 -9.47 -6.61 -8.45
N ASP A 111 -8.30 -6.09 -8.06
CA ASP A 111 -7.91 -5.87 -6.67
C ASP A 111 -8.03 -4.40 -6.24
N ALA A 112 -8.80 -3.60 -6.98
CA ALA A 112 -9.14 -2.23 -6.59
C ALA A 112 -9.80 -2.18 -5.21
N TYR A 113 -9.47 -1.15 -4.44
CA TYR A 113 -10.10 -0.92 -3.14
C TYR A 113 -11.53 -0.40 -3.32
N PHE A 114 -12.47 -1.04 -2.64
CA PHE A 114 -13.86 -0.58 -2.51
C PHE A 114 -14.23 -0.46 -1.03
N PRO A 115 -14.88 0.65 -0.61
CA PRO A 115 -15.28 0.83 0.77
C PRO A 115 -16.31 -0.22 1.21
N LYS A 116 -16.40 -0.49 2.52
CA LYS A 116 -17.18 -1.61 3.08
C LYS A 116 -18.65 -1.67 2.63
N ASN A 117 -19.27 -0.50 2.42
CA ASN A 117 -20.67 -0.37 2.05
C ASN A 117 -20.87 -0.28 0.54
N ASN A 118 -19.82 -0.50 -0.27
CA ASN A 118 -19.91 -0.56 -1.72
C ASN A 118 -20.25 -2.00 -2.16
N PRO A 119 -21.27 -2.22 -3.00
CA PRO A 119 -21.63 -3.54 -3.53
C PRO A 119 -20.49 -4.30 -4.21
N LEU A 120 -19.50 -3.59 -4.77
CA LEU A 120 -18.33 -4.18 -5.43
C LEU A 120 -17.22 -4.61 -4.45
N SER A 121 -17.38 -4.30 -3.16
CA SER A 121 -16.40 -4.68 -2.14
C SER A 121 -16.45 -6.19 -1.85
N LYS A 122 -15.27 -6.82 -1.76
CA LYS A 122 -15.12 -8.25 -1.41
C LYS A 122 -15.79 -8.61 -0.08
N ASN A 123 -15.92 -7.64 0.83
CA ASN A 123 -16.51 -7.80 2.17
C ASN A 123 -17.86 -7.07 2.32
N PHE A 124 -18.64 -6.93 1.24
CA PHE A 124 -19.92 -6.25 1.29
C PHE A 124 -20.91 -6.98 2.23
N LYS A 125 -21.32 -6.30 3.29
CA LYS A 125 -22.29 -6.81 4.29
C LYS A 125 -23.66 -6.13 4.18
N GLY A 126 -23.87 -5.32 3.15
CA GLY A 126 -25.02 -4.42 3.04
C GLY A 126 -24.60 -2.95 3.12
N LEU A 127 -25.60 -2.08 2.96
CA LEU A 127 -25.42 -0.64 3.13
C LEU A 127 -25.11 -0.29 4.59
N ALA A 128 -24.70 0.96 4.83
CA ALA A 128 -24.53 1.46 6.19
C ALA A 128 -25.80 1.21 7.00
N LYS A 129 -25.66 0.77 8.26
CA LYS A 129 -26.79 0.69 9.18
C LYS A 129 -27.38 2.10 9.32
N ASP A 130 -28.70 2.20 9.25
CA ASP A 130 -29.39 3.45 9.50
C ASP A 130 -29.06 3.97 10.90
N LYS A 131 -28.84 5.28 11.02
CA LYS A 131 -28.58 5.92 12.31
C LYS A 131 -29.77 5.78 13.27
N LEU A 132 -30.96 5.70 12.70
CA LEU A 132 -32.20 5.50 13.41
C LEU A 132 -32.59 4.04 13.29
N GLU A 133 -32.88 3.41 14.42
CA GLU A 133 -33.49 2.08 14.42
C GLU A 133 -34.98 2.25 14.15
N GLN A 134 -35.48 1.57 13.11
CA GLN A 134 -36.90 1.58 12.84
C GLN A 134 -37.62 0.81 13.94
N TRP A 135 -38.68 1.42 14.49
CA TRP A 135 -39.55 0.71 15.42
C TRP A 135 -40.20 -0.47 14.70
N ASN A 136 -40.00 -1.68 15.23
CA ASN A 136 -40.60 -2.90 14.70
C ASN A 136 -41.79 -3.31 15.60
N GLY A 137 -43.00 -3.12 15.10
CA GLY A 137 -44.24 -3.47 15.81
C GLY A 137 -44.53 -4.97 15.91
N ASN A 138 -43.78 -5.81 15.20
CA ASN A 138 -44.01 -7.25 15.14
C ASN A 138 -43.25 -8.01 16.24
N VAL A 139 -43.28 -7.48 17.47
CA VAL A 139 -42.85 -8.25 18.63
C VAL A 139 -43.97 -9.25 18.91
N SER A 140 -43.84 -10.48 18.41
CA SER A 140 -44.67 -11.58 18.91
C SER A 140 -44.46 -11.65 20.42
N THR A 141 -45.54 -11.39 21.16
CA THR A 141 -45.60 -11.29 22.64
C THR A 141 -44.84 -12.43 23.33
N THR A 142 -44.75 -13.58 22.66
CA THR A 142 -44.03 -14.78 23.06
C THR A 142 -42.54 -14.56 23.37
N SER A 143 -41.82 -13.68 22.65
CA SER A 143 -40.36 -13.51 22.86
C SER A 143 -40.02 -12.63 24.07
N VAL A 144 -40.82 -11.60 24.33
CA VAL A 144 -40.69 -10.74 25.53
C VAL A 144 -41.10 -11.51 26.77
N VAL A 145 -42.21 -12.25 26.72
CA VAL A 145 -42.65 -13.11 27.82
C VAL A 145 -41.60 -14.17 28.16
N ASN A 146 -40.95 -14.79 27.16
CA ASN A 146 -39.87 -15.75 27.39
C ASN A 146 -38.59 -15.14 27.99
N ARG A 147 -38.27 -13.88 27.69
CA ARG A 147 -37.11 -13.20 28.27
C ARG A 147 -37.36 -12.82 29.74
N VAL A 148 -38.57 -12.34 30.02
CA VAL A 148 -39.01 -11.95 31.36
C VAL A 148 -39.16 -13.18 32.28
N SER A 149 -39.75 -14.27 31.79
CA SER A 149 -39.89 -15.50 32.60
C SER A 149 -38.55 -16.18 32.91
N ARG A 150 -37.53 -16.05 32.04
CA ARG A 150 -36.16 -16.51 32.35
C ARG A 150 -35.47 -15.63 33.39
N SER A 151 -35.70 -14.31 33.42
CA SER A 151 -35.08 -13.46 34.44
C SER A 151 -35.65 -13.71 35.83
N PHE A 152 -36.96 -13.97 35.94
CA PHE A 152 -37.58 -14.32 37.23
C PHE A 152 -37.07 -15.66 37.77
N ARG A 153 -36.98 -16.69 36.92
CA ARG A 153 -36.49 -18.02 37.32
C ARG A 153 -35.01 -18.02 37.75
N ASN A 154 -34.21 -17.14 37.17
CA ASN A 154 -32.80 -16.99 37.55
C ASN A 154 -32.61 -16.21 38.86
N ASN A 155 -33.56 -15.34 39.23
CA ASN A 155 -33.52 -14.63 40.51
C ASN A 155 -33.97 -15.53 41.66
N GLU A 156 -35.02 -16.35 41.48
CA GLU A 156 -35.45 -17.33 42.49
C GLU A 156 -34.33 -18.33 42.82
N THR A 157 -33.65 -18.87 41.81
CA THR A 157 -32.52 -19.80 42.02
C THR A 157 -31.27 -19.14 42.59
N LYS A 158 -31.19 -17.80 42.61
CA LYS A 158 -30.10 -17.06 43.24
C LYS A 158 -30.41 -16.83 44.72
N GLU A 159 -31.64 -16.41 45.03
CA GLU A 159 -32.11 -16.25 46.40
C GLU A 159 -32.09 -17.59 47.17
N GLU A 160 -32.50 -18.69 46.54
CA GLU A 160 -32.42 -20.02 47.16
C GLU A 160 -30.98 -20.47 47.45
N ARG A 161 -30.01 -20.08 46.61
CA ARG A 161 -28.58 -20.36 46.84
C ARG A 161 -27.99 -19.48 47.94
N ASP A 162 -28.33 -18.19 47.95
CA ASP A 162 -27.84 -17.23 48.95
C ASP A 162 -28.39 -17.56 50.36
N VAL A 163 -29.56 -18.19 50.47
CA VAL A 163 -30.13 -18.67 51.75
C VAL A 163 -29.48 -19.97 52.26
N LEU A 164 -28.98 -20.82 51.37
CA LEU A 164 -28.29 -22.07 51.74
C LEU A 164 -26.85 -21.84 52.23
N ASP A 165 -26.18 -20.77 51.77
CA ASP A 165 -24.81 -20.41 52.16
C ASP A 165 -24.72 -19.67 53.52
N LEU A 166 -25.86 -19.41 54.18
CA LEU A 166 -25.94 -18.70 55.49
C LEU A 166 -26.17 -19.64 56.69
N LYS A 167 -26.06 -20.96 56.52
CA LYS A 167 -26.14 -21.98 57.59
C LYS A 167 -24.81 -22.68 57.79
#